data_AF-A0A970WW87-F1
#
_entry.id   AF-A0A970WW87-F1
#
_cell.length_a   1.000
_cell.length_b   1.000
_cell.length_c   1.000
_cell.angle_alpha   90.00
_cell.angle_beta   90.00
_cell.angle_gamma   90.00
#
_symmetry.space_group_name_H-M   'P 1'
#
loop_
_entity.id
_entity.type
_entity.pdbx_description
1 polymer ?
#
loop_
_entity_poly.entity_id
_entity_poly.type
_entity_poly.pdbx_seq_one_letter_code
_entity_poly.pdbx_strand_id
1 'polypeptide(L)'
;MITDHNASKAETIDKTIIREEGKSIRIKTGNGYLICSFSSVRYRKDRNEMEKQFEKAKQVIAQPSKCKKTKFTQTKGQVIELNEALICKTQKLLGIKGYYTNLETSVAQ
;
A
#
# COMPACT_ATOMS: atom_id res chain seq x y z
N MET A 1 -25.46 0.37 3.27
CA MET A 1 -24.29 -0.53 3.19
C MET A 1 -23.31 0.08 2.21
N ILE A 2 -22.29 0.80 2.69
CA ILE A 2 -21.30 1.45 1.81
C ILE A 2 -20.27 0.38 1.45
N THR A 3 -20.44 -0.23 0.29
CA THR A 3 -19.51 -1.21 -0.29
C THR A 3 -18.16 -0.54 -0.58
N ASP A 4 -17.15 -0.90 0.21
CA ASP A 4 -15.73 -0.55 0.04
C ASP A 4 -15.15 -1.11 -1.28
N HIS A 5 -15.52 -0.51 -2.41
CA HIS A 5 -15.00 -0.89 -3.74
C HIS A 5 -13.48 -0.69 -3.90
N ASN A 6 -12.81 -0.05 -2.94
CA ASN A 6 -11.39 0.27 -3.01
C ASN A 6 -10.49 -0.64 -2.14
N ALA A 7 -11.08 -1.53 -1.33
CA ALA A 7 -10.34 -2.52 -0.55
C ALA A 7 -9.90 -3.72 -1.42
N SER A 8 -10.70 -4.12 -2.41
CA SER A 8 -10.47 -5.36 -3.18
C SER A 8 -9.22 -5.35 -4.05
N LYS A 9 -8.82 -4.18 -4.58
CA LYS A 9 -7.72 -4.10 -5.55
C LYS A 9 -6.35 -4.37 -4.93
N ALA A 10 -6.09 -3.79 -3.76
CA ALA A 10 -4.81 -3.99 -3.07
C ALA A 10 -4.63 -5.46 -2.64
N GLU A 11 -5.70 -6.12 -2.19
CA GLU A 11 -5.67 -7.54 -1.86
C GLU A 11 -5.52 -8.44 -3.07
N THR A 12 -6.16 -8.07 -4.19
CA THR A 12 -5.99 -8.80 -5.46
C THR A 12 -4.53 -8.74 -5.90
N ILE A 13 -3.91 -7.55 -5.86
CA ILE A 13 -2.50 -7.38 -6.20
C ILE A 13 -1.61 -8.21 -5.26
N ASP A 14 -1.81 -8.11 -3.95
CA ASP A 14 -1.00 -8.83 -2.95
C ASP A 14 -1.07 -10.35 -3.12
N LYS A 15 -2.24 -10.90 -3.45
CA LYS A 15 -2.42 -12.35 -3.69
C LYS A 15 -1.88 -12.82 -5.03
N THR A 16 -1.86 -11.96 -6.05
CA THR A 16 -1.49 -12.36 -7.42
C THR A 16 -0.04 -12.06 -7.75
N ILE A 17 0.57 -11.08 -7.10
CA ILE A 17 1.93 -10.65 -7.41
C ILE A 17 2.96 -11.69 -6.97
N ILE A 18 3.90 -11.98 -7.86
CA ILE A 18 5.08 -12.76 -7.52
C ILE A 18 6.14 -11.79 -7.01
N ARG A 19 6.56 -11.94 -5.75
CA ARG A 19 7.52 -11.05 -5.08
C ARG A 19 8.97 -11.40 -5.46
N GLU A 20 9.23 -11.47 -6.75
CA GLU A 20 10.54 -11.74 -7.34
C GLU A 20 10.87 -10.66 -8.37
N GLU A 21 12.15 -10.34 -8.51
CA GLU A 21 12.62 -9.35 -9.49
C GLU A 21 12.34 -9.82 -10.92
N GLY A 22 11.98 -8.88 -11.80
CA GLY A 22 11.70 -9.15 -13.22
C GLY A 22 10.33 -9.77 -13.51
N LYS A 23 9.60 -10.26 -12.50
CA LYS A 23 8.22 -10.75 -12.68
C LYS A 23 7.22 -9.60 -12.56
N SER A 24 6.20 -9.63 -13.41
CA SER A 24 5.10 -8.67 -13.38
C SER A 24 3.76 -9.36 -13.62
N ILE A 25 2.71 -8.76 -13.07
CA ILE A 25 1.33 -9.15 -13.28
C ILE A 25 0.60 -8.05 -14.03
N ARG A 26 -0.42 -8.43 -14.79
CA ARG A 26 -1.25 -7.50 -15.55
C ARG A 26 -2.71 -7.73 -15.20
N ILE A 27 -3.36 -6.70 -14.65
CA ILE A 27 -4.76 -6.75 -14.19
C ILE A 27 -5.58 -5.83 -15.10
N LYS A 28 -6.64 -6.37 -15.72
CA LYS A 28 -7.58 -5.56 -16.51
C LYS A 28 -8.46 -4.74 -15.57
N THR A 29 -8.57 -3.45 -15.84
CA THR A 29 -9.40 -2.49 -15.09
C THR A 29 -10.26 -1.68 -16.07
N GLY A 30 -11.23 -0.93 -15.57
CA GLY A 30 -12.04 -0.04 -16.42
C GLY A 30 -11.23 1.05 -17.13
N ASN A 31 -10.04 1.38 -16.64
CA ASN A 31 -9.16 2.43 -17.17
C ASN A 31 -8.02 1.87 -18.04
N GLY A 32 -8.13 0.62 -18.49
CA GLY A 32 -7.06 -0.12 -19.18
C GLY A 32 -6.40 -1.15 -18.28
N TYR A 33 -5.10 -1.38 -18.45
CA TYR A 33 -4.38 -2.44 -17.75
C TYR A 33 -3.46 -1.87 -16.67
N LEU A 34 -3.58 -2.39 -15.46
CA LEU A 34 -2.65 -2.14 -14.37
C LEU A 34 -1.53 -3.20 -14.43
N ILE A 35 -0.31 -2.75 -14.71
CA ILE A 35 0.88 -3.61 -14.64
C ILE A 35 1.54 -3.38 -13.29
N CYS A 36 1.73 -4.45 -12.52
CA CYS A 36 2.43 -4.41 -11.24
C CYS A 36 3.68 -5.29 -11.28
N SER A 37 4.81 -4.76 -10.81
CA SER A 37 6.06 -5.49 -10.65
C SER A 37 6.63 -5.30 -9.25
N PHE A 38 7.34 -6.31 -8.76
CA PHE A 38 8.02 -6.22 -7.48
C PHE A 38 9.44 -5.68 -7.65
N SER A 39 9.92 -4.93 -6.65
CA SER A 39 11.31 -4.49 -6.57
C SER A 39 11.80 -4.51 -5.13
N SER A 40 12.83 -5.32 -4.88
CA SER A 40 13.55 -5.49 -3.63
C SER A 40 14.18 -4.18 -3.11
N VAL A 41 14.77 -3.38 -4.01
CA VAL A 41 15.34 -2.06 -3.66
C VAL A 41 14.24 -1.15 -3.13
N ARG A 42 13.08 -1.14 -3.80
CA ARG A 42 11.93 -0.34 -3.37
C ARG A 42 11.33 -0.88 -2.08
N TYR A 43 11.22 -2.20 -1.94
CA TYR A 43 10.76 -2.85 -0.70
C TYR A 43 11.57 -2.39 0.51
N ARG A 44 12.90 -2.43 0.43
CA ARG A 44 13.79 -2.00 1.52
C ARG A 44 13.61 -0.53 1.86
N LYS A 45 13.54 0.34 0.84
CA LYS A 45 13.34 1.78 1.04
C LYS A 45 11.99 2.07 1.69
N ASP A 46 10.92 1.55 1.12
CA ASP A 46 9.55 1.76 1.58
C ASP A 46 9.35 1.21 2.99
N ARG A 47 9.96 0.05 3.32
CA ARG A 47 9.95 -0.52 4.66
C ARG A 47 10.64 0.40 5.67
N ASN A 48 11.86 0.87 5.38
CA ASN A 48 12.59 1.77 6.27
C ASN A 48 11.83 3.08 6.50
N GLU A 49 11.16 3.61 5.47
CA GLU A 49 10.33 4.80 5.59
C GLU A 49 9.08 4.53 6.45
N MET A 50 8.42 3.39 6.23
CA MET A 50 7.26 2.98 7.02
C MET A 50 7.62 2.83 8.50
N GLU A 51 8.72 2.17 8.83
CA GLU A 51 9.19 2.00 10.21
C GLU A 51 9.40 3.37 10.89
N LYS A 52 10.01 4.34 10.20
CA LYS A 52 10.16 5.72 10.74
C LYS A 52 8.82 6.40 10.98
N GLN A 53 7.85 6.22 10.09
CA GLN A 53 6.50 6.78 10.25
C GLN A 53 5.74 6.08 11.38
N PHE A 54 5.97 4.78 11.58
CA PHE A 54 5.38 3.98 12.65
C PHE A 54 5.91 4.39 14.03
N GLU A 55 7.22 4.61 14.17
CA GLU A 55 7.80 5.10 15.43
C GLU A 55 7.27 6.50 15.79
N LYS A 56 7.11 7.38 14.81
CA LYS A 56 6.45 8.69 15.03
C LYS A 56 4.99 8.52 15.48
N ALA A 57 4.25 7.57 14.91
CA ALA A 57 2.88 7.29 15.32
C ALA A 57 2.80 6.81 16.78
N LYS A 58 3.71 5.92 17.21
CA LYS A 58 3.82 5.49 18.61
C LYS A 58 4.10 6.68 19.55
N GLN A 59 5.02 7.57 19.17
CA GLN A 59 5.33 8.76 19.96
C GLN A 59 4.12 9.68 20.13
N VAL A 60 3.30 9.85 19.08
CA VAL A 60 2.06 10.65 19.16
C VAL A 60 1.05 10.04 20.12
N ILE A 61 0.94 8.71 20.15
CA ILE A 61 0.04 8.00 21.08
C ILE A 61 0.56 8.10 22.52
N ALA A 62 1.88 8.01 22.73
CA ALA A 62 2.49 8.16 24.04
C ALA A 62 2.41 9.60 24.59
N GLN A 63 2.47 10.61 23.72
CA GLN A 63 2.37 12.03 24.07
C GLN A 63 1.39 12.78 23.14
N PRO A 64 0.08 12.61 23.34
CA PRO A 64 -0.93 13.19 22.45
C PRO A 64 -1.06 14.73 22.57
N SER A 65 -0.58 15.32 23.67
CA SER A 65 -0.70 16.76 23.94
C SER A 65 0.28 17.65 23.15
N LYS A 66 1.39 17.08 22.66
CA LYS A 66 2.46 17.84 21.98
C LYS A 66 2.57 17.56 20.49
N CYS A 67 1.92 16.50 19.99
CA CYS A 67 2.19 15.95 18.68
C CYS A 67 0.98 16.06 17.74
N LYS A 68 1.24 16.49 16.50
CA LYS A 68 0.24 16.49 15.42
C LYS A 68 -0.08 15.06 15.01
N LYS A 69 -1.31 14.81 14.55
CA LYS A 69 -1.71 13.51 13.98
C LYS A 69 -0.76 13.11 12.86
N THR A 70 -0.40 11.84 12.81
CA THR A 70 0.46 11.26 11.77
C THR A 70 -0.33 10.29 10.89
N LYS A 71 0.26 9.88 9.76
CA LYS A 71 -0.39 9.03 8.76
C LYS A 71 -0.96 7.72 9.33
N PHE A 72 -0.24 7.09 10.26
CA PHE A 72 -0.62 5.80 10.85
C PHE A 72 -1.36 5.94 12.20
N THR A 73 -1.84 7.13 12.53
CA THR A 73 -2.73 7.34 13.68
C THR A 73 -4.14 7.62 13.21
N GLN A 74 -5.12 7.12 13.95
CA GLN A 74 -6.53 7.45 13.80
C GLN A 74 -7.09 7.94 15.13
N THR A 75 -8.17 8.71 15.09
CA THR A 75 -8.87 9.15 16.30
C THR A 75 -10.15 8.38 16.40
N LYS A 76 -10.33 7.65 17.51
CA LYS A 76 -11.55 6.92 17.82
C LYS A 76 -12.16 7.54 19.07
N GLY A 77 -13.22 8.33 18.86
CA GLY A 77 -13.78 9.19 19.89
C GLY A 77 -12.79 10.28 20.31
N GLN A 78 -12.34 10.24 21.57
CA GLN A 78 -11.39 11.19 22.14
C GLN A 78 -9.95 10.66 22.22
N VAL A 79 -9.73 9.38 21.87
CA VAL A 79 -8.42 8.72 21.98
C VAL A 79 -7.75 8.62 20.61
N ILE A 80 -6.45 8.84 20.57
CA ILE A 80 -5.62 8.59 19.39
C ILE A 80 -5.06 7.17 19.48
N GLU A 81 -5.32 6.36 18.47
CA GLU A 81 -4.85 4.97 18.35
C GLU A 81 -4.16 4.74 17.00
N LEU A 82 -3.56 3.56 16.83
CA LEU A 82 -2.92 3.18 15.56
C LEU A 82 -3.98 2.83 14.51
N ASN A 83 -3.76 3.27 13.27
CA ASN A 83 -4.57 2.86 12.13
C ASN A 83 -4.06 1.53 11.57
N GLU A 84 -4.43 0.43 12.23
CA GLU A 84 -4.00 -0.92 11.87
C GLU A 84 -4.41 -1.31 10.45
N ALA A 85 -5.59 -0.91 9.99
CA ALA A 85 -6.07 -1.17 8.64
C ALA A 85 -5.15 -0.56 7.58
N LEU A 86 -4.74 0.70 7.77
CA LEU A 86 -3.83 1.39 6.87
C LEU A 86 -2.41 0.81 6.94
N ILE A 87 -1.94 0.42 8.12
CA ILE A 87 -0.64 -0.23 8.30
C ILE A 87 -0.62 -1.55 7.54
N CYS A 88 -1.61 -2.42 7.75
CA CYS A 88 -1.72 -3.71 7.06
C CYS A 88 -1.77 -3.54 5.54
N LYS A 89 -2.57 -2.59 5.04
CA LYS A 89 -2.63 -2.29 3.60
C LYS A 89 -1.28 -1.82 3.04
N THR A 90 -0.57 -0.97 3.79
CA THR A 90 0.74 -0.47 3.35
C THR A 90 1.79 -1.58 3.33
N GLN A 91 1.78 -2.48 4.33
CA GLN A 91 2.66 -3.65 4.39
C GLN A 91 2.48 -4.59 3.19
N LYS A 92 1.22 -4.86 2.79
CA LYS A 92 0.90 -5.67 1.60
C LYS A 92 1.45 -5.07 0.30
N LEU A 93 1.53 -3.74 0.22
CA LEU A 93 1.93 -3.01 -1.00
C LEU A 93 3.43 -2.66 -1.05
N LEU A 94 4.22 -3.08 -0.06
CA LEU A 94 5.65 -2.76 0.00
C LEU A 94 6.41 -3.26 -1.21
N GLY A 95 7.20 -2.38 -1.83
CA GLY A 95 8.05 -2.73 -2.96
C GLY A 95 7.32 -2.98 -4.28
N ILE A 96 5.99 -2.83 -4.31
CA ILE A 96 5.20 -2.98 -5.53
C ILE A 96 5.27 -1.66 -6.32
N LYS A 97 5.69 -1.76 -7.58
CA LYS A 97 5.59 -0.70 -8.58
C LYS A 97 4.36 -0.97 -9.43
N GLY A 98 3.53 0.04 -9.66
CA GLY A 98 2.33 -0.07 -10.49
C GLY A 98 2.25 1.07 -11.49
N TYR A 99 1.95 0.76 -12.75
CA TYR A 99 1.66 1.76 -13.77
C TYR A 99 0.49 1.28 -14.65
N TYR A 100 -0.29 2.24 -15.15
CA TYR A 100 -1.38 1.97 -16.07
C TYR A 100 -0.88 2.05 -17.51
N THR A 101 -1.39 1.15 -18.34
CA THR A 101 -1.22 1.19 -19.79
C THR A 101 -2.56 0.95 -20.48
N ASN A 102 -2.83 1.72 -21.52
CA ASN A 102 -3.97 1.54 -22.43
C ASN A 102 -3.62 0.64 -23.63
N LEU A 103 -2.35 0.27 -23.78
CA LEU A 103 -1.91 -0.60 -24.86
C LEU A 103 -2.47 -2.00 -24.64
N GLU A 104 -3.03 -2.61 -25.67
CA GLU A 104 -3.37 -4.04 -25.62
C GLU A 104 -2.10 -4.89 -25.59
N THR A 105 -2.22 -6.16 -25.21
CA THR A 105 -1.11 -7.10 -25.42
C THR A 105 -0.90 -7.23 -26.92
N SER A 106 0.08 -6.51 -27.46
CA SER A 106 0.65 -6.86 -28.76
C SER A 106 1.14 -8.30 -28.63
N VAL A 107 0.39 -9.23 -29.22
CA VAL A 107 0.91 -10.56 -29.49
C VAL A 107 2.04 -10.30 -30.46
N ALA A 108 3.28 -10.29 -29.97
CA ALA A 108 4.42 -10.45 -30.86
C ALA A 108 4.21 -11.83 -31.51
N GLN A 109 3.81 -11.81 -32.79
CA GLN A 109 3.75 -12.99 -33.65
C GLN A 109 5.15 -13.59 -33.80
#